data_AF-A0A975PPH3-F1
#
_entry.id   AF-A0A975PPH3-F1
#
_cell.length_a   1.000
_cell.length_b   1.000
_cell.length_c   1.000
_cell.angle_alpha   90.00
_cell.angle_beta   90.00
_cell.angle_gamma   90.00
#
_symmetry.space_group_name_H-M   'P 1'
#
loop_
_entity.id
_entity.type
_entity.pdbx_description
1 polymer ?
#
loop_
_entity_poly.entity_id
_entity_poly.type
_entity_poly.pdbx_seq_one_letter_code
_entity_poly.pdbx_strand_id
1 'polypeptide(L)'
;MVAINQEAFDRPETLKLASGQQLGRLRHFPDGDRYSPDGGINGGIIGPKRLLIPAGTVLVRFGGSPWRDARPFVPKVASGEWWLDWPNYRTVELYADKHGESIAYAVRHLCAVPDDWSDMSFLIQGVTRSPLLAYTGEGRAAVTNGGTIDPRSPGKPRLFQLFIPGLSSPDLRKQAILIKGQTFLDPAMSQAGALAKKRADDAMRVRLSAAVRR
;
A
#
# COMPACT_ATOMS: atom_id res chain seq x y z
N MET A 1 -11.80 -25.78 5.52
CA MET A 1 -10.57 -25.14 6.05
C MET A 1 -10.97 -23.88 6.78
N VAL A 2 -10.49 -23.70 8.02
CA VAL A 2 -10.75 -22.49 8.82
C VAL A 2 -9.61 -21.50 8.61
N ALA A 3 -9.92 -20.22 8.41
CA ALA A 3 -8.90 -19.17 8.27
C ALA A 3 -8.29 -18.85 9.64
N ILE A 4 -6.97 -18.69 9.69
CA ILE A 4 -6.26 -18.54 10.98
C ILE A 4 -6.52 -17.17 11.66
N ASN A 5 -7.05 -16.19 10.92
CA ASN A 5 -7.43 -14.89 11.44
C ASN A 5 -8.95 -14.72 11.62
N GLN A 6 -9.72 -15.82 11.70
CA GLN A 6 -11.17 -15.77 11.87
C GLN A 6 -11.59 -14.91 13.06
N GLU A 7 -10.94 -15.09 14.23
CA GLU A 7 -11.26 -14.31 15.43
C GLU A 7 -11.03 -12.80 15.21
N ALA A 8 -9.96 -12.41 14.52
CA ALA A 8 -9.70 -11.01 14.20
C ALA A 8 -10.72 -10.48 13.18
N PHE A 9 -11.06 -11.28 12.17
CA PHE A 9 -12.04 -10.92 11.14
C PHE A 9 -13.46 -10.73 11.68
N ASP A 10 -13.85 -11.52 12.68
CA ASP A 10 -15.20 -11.48 13.24
C ASP A 10 -15.42 -10.28 14.18
N ARG A 11 -14.38 -9.51 14.49
CA ARG A 11 -14.53 -8.31 15.32
C ARG A 11 -15.24 -7.19 14.54
N PRO A 12 -16.27 -6.56 15.11
CA PRO A 12 -17.13 -5.62 14.40
C PRO A 12 -16.41 -4.35 13.90
N GLU A 13 -15.30 -3.96 14.54
CA GLU A 13 -14.48 -2.82 14.15
C GLU A 13 -13.74 -3.05 12.83
N THR A 14 -13.44 -4.28 12.45
CA THR A 14 -12.62 -4.55 11.26
C THR A 14 -13.34 -4.19 9.96
N LEU A 15 -14.66 -4.41 9.89
CA LEU A 15 -15.48 -3.95 8.77
C LEU A 15 -15.51 -2.42 8.68
N LYS A 16 -15.53 -1.73 9.81
CA LYS A 16 -15.49 -0.26 9.88
C LYS A 16 -14.16 0.26 9.35
N LEU A 17 -13.05 -0.31 9.81
CA LEU A 17 -11.70 0.00 9.33
C LEU A 17 -11.54 -0.29 7.83
N ALA A 18 -12.00 -1.46 7.37
CA ALA A 18 -11.97 -1.83 5.96
C ALA A 18 -12.81 -0.87 5.09
N SER A 19 -13.89 -0.29 5.63
CA SER A 19 -14.71 0.71 4.95
C SER A 19 -14.11 2.12 4.96
N GLY A 20 -12.97 2.32 5.63
CA GLY A 20 -12.30 3.61 5.77
C GLY A 20 -12.86 4.48 6.90
N GLN A 21 -13.68 3.92 7.80
CA GLN A 21 -14.18 4.64 8.96
C GLN A 21 -13.05 4.84 9.98
N GLN A 22 -12.82 6.09 10.37
CA GLN A 22 -11.85 6.42 11.39
C GLN A 22 -12.49 6.31 12.79
N LEU A 23 -11.93 5.46 13.65
CA LEU A 23 -12.33 5.36 15.06
C LEU A 23 -11.47 6.35 15.87
N GLY A 24 -12.12 7.27 16.59
CA GLY A 24 -11.52 8.52 17.08
C GLY A 24 -10.38 8.46 18.14
N ARG A 25 -9.87 9.67 18.40
CA ARG A 25 -8.76 10.23 19.24
C ARG A 25 -7.30 9.88 18.92
N LEU A 26 -6.53 10.97 18.71
CA LEU A 26 -5.09 11.10 18.47
C LEU A 26 -4.21 10.04 19.13
N ARG A 27 -3.56 9.22 18.31
CA ARG A 27 -2.38 8.43 18.67
C ARG A 27 -1.34 8.58 17.58
N HIS A 28 -0.16 9.04 17.99
CA HIS A 28 1.01 9.14 17.13
C HIS A 28 1.41 7.75 16.65
N PHE A 29 1.33 7.56 15.33
CA PHE A 29 1.88 6.37 14.69
C PHE A 29 3.21 6.71 14.01
N PRO A 30 4.20 5.81 14.09
CA PRO A 30 5.51 5.93 13.44
C PRO A 30 5.54 6.24 11.93
N ASP A 31 4.40 6.21 11.25
CA ASP A 31 4.27 6.36 9.79
C ASP A 31 3.43 7.58 9.37
N GLY A 32 3.03 8.44 10.33
CA GLY A 32 2.30 9.70 10.08
C GLY A 32 0.98 9.78 10.84
N ASP A 33 0.72 10.94 11.45
CA ASP A 33 -0.54 11.27 12.10
C ASP A 33 -1.60 11.63 11.07
N ARG A 34 -2.79 11.03 11.10
CA ARG A 34 -4.02 11.68 10.59
C ARG A 34 -5.30 11.29 11.29
N TYR A 35 -6.02 12.35 11.68
CA TYR A 35 -7.41 12.36 12.12
C TYR A 35 -8.19 13.24 11.15
N SER A 36 -9.37 12.78 10.71
CA SER A 36 -10.53 13.67 10.54
C SER A 36 -11.06 13.92 11.96
N PRO A 37 -11.20 15.17 12.41
CA PRO A 37 -11.74 15.52 13.73
C PRO A 37 -13.17 14.99 14.00
N ASP A 38 -13.82 14.41 12.99
CA ASP A 38 -15.28 14.24 12.93
C ASP A 38 -15.71 12.76 12.93
N GLY A 39 -14.77 11.80 12.98
CA GLY A 39 -15.12 10.37 12.87
C GLY A 39 -15.61 9.98 11.47
N GLY A 40 -15.12 10.68 10.44
CA GLY A 40 -15.52 10.51 9.06
C GLY A 40 -14.98 9.24 8.38
N ILE A 41 -15.42 9.05 7.13
CA ILE A 41 -14.93 7.99 6.24
C ILE A 41 -13.93 8.62 5.26
N ASN A 42 -12.70 8.12 5.23
CA ASN A 42 -11.67 8.60 4.30
C ASN A 42 -10.83 7.43 3.78
N GLY A 43 -10.78 7.25 2.45
CA GLY A 43 -10.20 6.05 1.84
C GLY A 43 -10.99 4.78 2.22
N GLY A 44 -10.32 3.63 2.17
CA GLY A 44 -10.92 2.31 2.44
C GLY A 44 -11.57 1.66 1.22
N ILE A 45 -12.38 0.62 1.46
CA ILE A 45 -13.05 -0.18 0.43
C ILE A 45 -14.53 0.23 0.31
N ILE A 46 -14.99 0.39 -0.92
CA ILE A 46 -16.42 0.59 -1.22
C ILE A 46 -17.14 -0.76 -1.15
N GLY A 47 -18.12 -0.86 -0.25
CA GLY A 47 -18.90 -2.08 -0.04
C GLY A 47 -18.03 -3.32 0.19
N PRO A 48 -17.24 -3.36 1.28
CA PRO A 48 -16.26 -4.41 1.48
C PRO A 48 -16.91 -5.80 1.51
N LYS A 49 -16.38 -6.71 0.70
CA LYS A 49 -16.87 -8.10 0.59
C LYS A 49 -15.91 -9.05 1.29
N ARG A 50 -16.45 -10.04 1.99
CA ARG A 50 -15.65 -11.13 2.57
C ARG A 50 -14.98 -11.93 1.45
N LEU A 51 -13.69 -12.18 1.60
CA LEU A 51 -12.89 -13.02 0.72
C LEU A 51 -12.08 -14.00 1.57
N LEU A 52 -12.07 -15.28 1.18
CA LEU A 52 -11.13 -16.26 1.69
C LEU A 52 -9.92 -16.31 0.76
N ILE A 53 -8.77 -15.88 1.26
CA ILE A 53 -7.47 -15.98 0.59
C ILE A 53 -6.90 -17.38 0.89
N PRO A 54 -6.67 -18.24 -0.12
CA PRO A 54 -6.04 -19.54 0.08
C PRO A 54 -4.62 -19.44 0.63
N ALA A 55 -4.10 -20.55 1.15
CA ALA A 55 -2.65 -20.68 1.35
C ALA A 55 -1.92 -20.72 -0.02
N GLY A 56 -0.69 -20.23 -0.07
CA GLY A 56 0.13 -20.14 -1.29
C GLY A 56 -0.13 -18.89 -2.14
N THR A 57 -1.06 -18.01 -1.74
CA THR A 57 -1.33 -16.76 -2.46
C THR A 57 -0.19 -15.76 -2.26
N VAL A 58 0.29 -15.20 -3.36
CA VAL A 58 1.28 -14.11 -3.35
C VAL A 58 0.59 -12.80 -3.03
N LEU A 59 1.07 -12.12 -1.99
CA LEU A 59 0.60 -10.83 -1.54
C LEU A 59 1.72 -9.79 -1.65
N VAL A 60 1.33 -8.55 -1.92
CA VAL A 60 2.22 -7.42 -2.09
C VAL A 60 1.73 -6.27 -1.23
N ARG A 61 2.64 -5.59 -0.52
CA ARG A 61 2.30 -4.42 0.29
C ARG A 61 3.36 -3.34 0.18
N PHE A 62 2.88 -2.11 0.06
CA PHE A 62 3.71 -0.92 0.15
C PHE A 62 3.70 -0.35 1.57
N GLY A 63 4.80 0.29 1.95
CA GLY A 63 4.99 0.93 3.25
C GLY A 63 5.90 2.15 3.16
N GLY A 64 5.94 2.93 4.25
CA GLY A 64 6.76 4.14 4.36
C GLY A 64 8.14 3.91 4.97
N SER A 65 9.05 4.87 4.89
CA SER A 65 10.47 4.72 5.27
C SER A 65 10.69 4.67 6.78
N PRO A 66 11.72 3.94 7.26
CA PRO A 66 12.11 3.93 8.67
C PRO A 66 12.97 5.12 9.10
N TRP A 67 13.25 6.13 8.26
CA TRP A 67 14.11 7.29 8.63
C TRP A 67 13.65 8.03 9.91
N ARG A 68 12.43 7.76 10.39
CA ARG A 68 11.92 8.27 11.66
C ARG A 68 12.23 7.39 12.90
N ASP A 69 12.55 6.09 12.77
CA ASP A 69 12.51 5.15 13.93
C ASP A 69 13.48 3.92 13.94
N ALA A 70 14.48 3.82 13.06
CA ALA A 70 15.67 2.93 13.15
C ALA A 70 15.48 1.40 13.41
N ARG A 71 14.27 0.84 13.35
CA ARG A 71 13.95 -0.58 13.64
C ARG A 71 13.74 -1.46 12.39
N PRO A 72 13.87 -2.80 12.51
CA PRO A 72 13.79 -3.72 11.37
C PRO A 72 12.51 -3.54 10.56
N PHE A 73 12.71 -3.33 9.25
CA PHE A 73 11.74 -2.69 8.37
C PHE A 73 10.57 -3.58 7.97
N VAL A 74 10.87 -4.83 7.63
CA VAL A 74 9.91 -5.79 7.11
C VAL A 74 8.81 -6.13 8.11
N PRO A 75 9.08 -6.45 9.40
CA PRO A 75 8.01 -6.76 10.34
C PRO A 75 7.03 -5.61 10.57
N LYS A 76 7.51 -4.35 10.54
CA LYS A 76 6.67 -3.15 10.68
C LYS A 76 5.75 -3.01 9.47
N VAL A 77 6.32 -3.02 8.25
CA VAL A 77 5.50 -2.91 7.03
C VAL A 77 4.53 -4.09 6.94
N ALA A 78 4.99 -5.31 7.20
CA ALA A 78 4.14 -6.51 7.17
C ALA A 78 3.04 -6.53 8.24
N SER A 79 3.12 -5.69 9.28
CA SER A 79 2.09 -5.62 10.33
C SER A 79 0.84 -4.86 9.92
N GLY A 80 0.89 -4.08 8.83
CA GLY A 80 -0.29 -3.36 8.37
C GLY A 80 -1.24 -4.24 7.57
N GLU A 81 -2.49 -3.80 7.51
CA GLU A 81 -3.62 -4.65 7.09
C GLU A 81 -3.97 -4.48 5.60
N TRP A 82 -3.44 -3.47 4.93
CA TRP A 82 -3.69 -3.17 3.52
C TRP A 82 -2.70 -3.90 2.59
N TRP A 83 -3.20 -4.77 1.71
CA TRP A 83 -2.40 -5.58 0.79
C TRP A 83 -3.04 -5.60 -0.60
N LEU A 84 -2.26 -6.03 -1.59
CA LEU A 84 -2.73 -6.43 -2.91
C LEU A 84 -2.40 -7.91 -3.09
N ASP A 85 -3.23 -8.63 -3.84
CA ASP A 85 -2.79 -9.89 -4.43
C ASP A 85 -1.95 -9.62 -5.69
N TRP A 86 -1.32 -10.68 -6.21
CA TRP A 86 -0.47 -10.56 -7.39
C TRP A 86 -1.19 -10.04 -8.64
N PRO A 87 -2.40 -10.51 -9.01
CA PRO A 87 -3.13 -9.95 -10.15
C PRO A 87 -3.37 -8.43 -10.03
N ASN A 88 -3.78 -7.94 -8.85
CA ASN A 88 -3.99 -6.51 -8.65
C ASN A 88 -2.67 -5.72 -8.68
N TYR A 89 -1.58 -6.28 -8.15
CA TYR A 89 -0.25 -5.68 -8.27
C TYR A 89 0.21 -5.57 -9.74
N ARG A 90 -0.01 -6.61 -10.56
CA ARG A 90 0.29 -6.57 -12.00
C ARG A 90 -0.45 -5.43 -12.72
N THR A 91 -1.69 -5.15 -12.32
CA THR A 91 -2.43 -3.98 -12.84
C THR A 91 -1.72 -2.66 -12.51
N VAL A 92 -1.11 -2.54 -11.33
CA VAL A 92 -0.31 -1.37 -10.95
C VAL A 92 0.93 -1.24 -11.84
N GLU A 93 1.66 -2.33 -12.08
CA GLU A 93 2.83 -2.33 -12.96
C GLU A 93 2.45 -1.89 -14.39
N LEU A 94 1.40 -2.48 -14.95
CA LEU A 94 0.92 -2.13 -16.29
C LEU A 94 0.49 -0.66 -16.39
N TYR A 95 -0.13 -0.12 -15.34
CA TYR A 95 -0.48 1.29 -15.29
C TYR A 95 0.77 2.18 -15.24
N ALA A 96 1.75 1.86 -14.39
CA ALA A 96 3.01 2.58 -14.30
C ALA A 96 3.72 2.63 -15.66
N ASP A 97 3.85 1.47 -16.31
CA ASP A 97 4.50 1.34 -17.62
C ASP A 97 3.78 2.15 -18.70
N LYS A 98 2.45 2.00 -18.80
CA LYS A 98 1.62 2.70 -19.80
C LYS A 98 1.74 4.21 -19.67
N HIS A 99 1.84 4.72 -18.45
CA HIS A 99 1.87 6.16 -18.18
C HIS A 99 3.29 6.72 -18.04
N GLY A 100 4.32 5.87 -18.13
CA GLY A 100 5.71 6.30 -17.93
C GLY A 100 5.98 6.79 -16.51
N GLU A 101 5.24 6.28 -15.53
CA GLU A 101 5.29 6.67 -14.13
C GLU A 101 6.02 5.62 -13.28
N SER A 102 6.38 5.99 -12.05
CA SER A 102 6.95 5.03 -11.11
C SER A 102 5.88 4.12 -10.52
N ILE A 103 6.30 2.94 -10.05
CA ILE A 103 5.40 2.02 -9.34
C ILE A 103 4.86 2.63 -8.03
N ALA A 104 5.67 3.43 -7.33
CA ALA A 104 5.28 4.10 -6.09
C ALA A 104 4.18 5.14 -6.35
N TYR A 105 4.29 5.89 -7.44
CA TYR A 105 3.25 6.82 -7.87
C TYR A 105 1.98 6.07 -8.30
N ALA A 106 2.12 5.05 -9.14
CA ALA A 106 0.99 4.26 -9.63
C ALA A 106 0.16 3.67 -8.49
N VAL A 107 0.79 3.06 -7.47
CA VAL A 107 0.05 2.48 -6.35
C VAL A 107 -0.73 3.53 -5.57
N ARG A 108 -0.18 4.74 -5.34
CA ARG A 108 -0.92 5.83 -4.68
C ARG A 108 -2.17 6.19 -5.44
N HIS A 109 -2.04 6.34 -6.76
CA HIS A 109 -3.12 6.79 -7.62
C HIS A 109 -4.22 5.74 -7.78
N LEU A 110 -3.88 4.46 -7.73
CA LEU A 110 -4.82 3.36 -7.88
C LEU A 110 -5.36 2.82 -6.55
N CYS A 111 -4.66 3.02 -5.44
CA CYS A 111 -5.09 2.59 -4.10
C CYS A 111 -5.59 3.73 -3.22
N ALA A 112 -5.60 4.97 -3.73
CA ALA A 112 -5.99 6.17 -2.98
C ALA A 112 -5.15 6.39 -1.72
N VAL A 113 -3.83 6.44 -1.88
CA VAL A 113 -2.89 6.65 -0.76
C VAL A 113 -2.19 8.02 -0.89
N PRO A 114 -2.69 9.05 -0.18
CA PRO A 114 -2.07 10.37 -0.12
C PRO A 114 -0.62 10.37 0.34
N ASP A 115 0.14 11.35 -0.15
CA ASP A 115 1.59 11.52 0.07
C ASP A 115 1.99 11.64 1.53
N ASP A 116 1.14 12.26 2.29
CA ASP A 116 1.31 12.54 3.68
C ASP A 116 0.99 11.30 4.56
N TRP A 117 0.32 10.24 4.05
CA TRP A 117 -0.01 9.00 4.81
C TRP A 117 1.14 8.00 4.86
N SER A 118 2.02 8.03 3.88
CA SER A 118 3.15 7.13 3.72
C SER A 118 4.01 7.71 2.63
N ASP A 119 5.33 7.59 2.70
CA ASP A 119 6.23 8.00 1.63
C ASP A 119 6.42 6.94 0.51
N MET A 120 5.76 5.77 0.64
CA MET A 120 5.82 4.66 -0.32
C MET A 120 7.24 4.17 -0.68
N SER A 121 8.20 4.38 0.22
CA SER A 121 9.60 4.04 -0.02
C SER A 121 9.93 2.55 0.12
N PHE A 122 8.94 1.69 0.33
CA PHE A 122 9.18 0.26 0.46
C PHE A 122 8.06 -0.61 -0.03
N LEU A 123 8.48 -1.73 -0.60
CA LEU A 123 7.64 -2.78 -1.13
C LEU A 123 8.08 -4.10 -0.52
N ILE A 124 7.13 -4.85 0.02
CA ILE A 124 7.35 -6.24 0.45
C ILE A 124 6.45 -7.18 -0.33
N GLN A 125 6.98 -8.38 -0.58
CA GLN A 125 6.25 -9.49 -1.16
C GLN A 125 6.21 -10.64 -0.15
N GLY A 126 5.01 -11.16 0.10
CA GLY A 126 4.77 -12.30 0.96
C GLY A 126 4.00 -13.40 0.25
N VAL A 127 4.02 -14.60 0.84
CA VAL A 127 3.18 -15.72 0.43
C VAL A 127 2.39 -16.19 1.64
N THR A 128 1.09 -16.36 1.50
CA THR A 128 0.25 -16.88 2.58
C THR A 128 0.65 -18.32 2.91
N ARG A 129 0.87 -18.63 4.19
CA ARG A 129 1.20 -19.98 4.67
C ARG A 129 -0.05 -20.76 5.05
N SER A 130 -1.11 -20.05 5.40
CA SER A 130 -2.40 -20.57 5.84
C SER A 130 -3.52 -19.77 5.22
N PRO A 131 -4.75 -20.31 5.11
CA PRO A 131 -5.90 -19.53 4.65
C PRO A 131 -6.15 -18.31 5.54
N LEU A 132 -6.46 -17.17 4.92
CA LEU A 132 -6.76 -15.91 5.59
C LEU A 132 -8.10 -15.35 5.11
N LEU A 133 -8.82 -14.68 5.99
CA LEU A 133 -9.96 -13.85 5.62
C LEU A 133 -9.52 -12.42 5.41
N ALA A 134 -10.12 -11.80 4.41
CA ALA A 134 -9.94 -10.40 4.09
C ALA A 134 -11.26 -9.76 3.69
N TYR A 135 -11.32 -8.44 3.79
CA TYR A 135 -12.27 -7.67 3.02
C TYR A 135 -11.65 -7.26 1.69
N THR A 136 -12.43 -7.32 0.61
CA THR A 136 -11.99 -6.90 -0.72
C THR A 136 -13.01 -6.03 -1.42
N GLY A 137 -12.53 -5.19 -2.33
CA GLY A 137 -13.34 -4.32 -3.17
C GLY A 137 -12.53 -3.15 -3.72
N GLU A 138 -13.19 -2.27 -4.46
CA GLU A 138 -12.55 -1.08 -5.04
C GLU A 138 -12.26 -0.04 -3.96
N GLY A 139 -11.18 0.70 -4.15
CA GLY A 139 -10.83 1.81 -3.27
C GLY A 139 -11.88 2.92 -3.31
N ARG A 140 -12.16 3.50 -2.14
CA ARG A 140 -12.82 4.79 -2.00
C ARG A 140 -11.79 5.89 -2.18
N ALA A 141 -12.23 7.03 -2.72
CA ALA A 141 -11.40 8.21 -2.79
C ALA A 141 -10.90 8.64 -1.40
N ALA A 142 -9.65 9.12 -1.36
CA ALA A 142 -9.05 9.70 -0.18
C ALA A 142 -8.95 11.22 -0.35
N VAL A 143 -9.34 11.96 0.70
CA VAL A 143 -9.35 13.43 0.73
C VAL A 143 -8.35 13.91 1.77
N THR A 144 -7.55 14.91 1.39
CA THR A 144 -6.53 15.55 2.24
C THR A 144 -6.47 17.03 1.95
N ASN A 145 -5.67 17.77 2.73
CA ASN A 145 -5.36 19.17 2.44
C ASN A 145 -4.67 19.35 1.07
N GLY A 146 -3.96 18.32 0.59
CA GLY A 146 -3.31 18.31 -0.73
C GLY A 146 -4.24 17.97 -1.90
N GLY A 147 -5.52 17.69 -1.62
CA GLY A 147 -6.53 17.35 -2.63
C GLY A 147 -7.11 15.94 -2.47
N THR A 148 -7.82 15.52 -3.52
CA THR A 148 -8.55 14.24 -3.58
C THR A 148 -7.88 13.27 -4.54
N ILE A 149 -7.61 12.05 -4.09
CA ILE A 149 -7.17 10.94 -4.93
C ILE A 149 -8.35 9.98 -5.10
N ASP A 150 -8.99 10.00 -6.29
CA ASP A 150 -10.03 9.02 -6.64
C ASP A 150 -9.42 7.89 -7.48
N PRO A 151 -9.35 6.65 -6.96
CA PRO A 151 -8.80 5.52 -7.68
C PRO A 151 -9.69 5.05 -8.85
N ARG A 152 -10.94 5.55 -8.92
CA ARG A 152 -11.93 5.18 -9.94
C ARG A 152 -12.15 6.29 -10.97
N SER A 153 -11.33 7.33 -10.98
CA SER A 153 -11.41 8.40 -11.97
C SER A 153 -11.28 7.84 -13.40
N PRO A 154 -11.95 8.42 -14.41
CA PRO A 154 -11.86 7.95 -15.79
C PRO A 154 -10.41 7.74 -16.27
N GLY A 155 -10.17 6.66 -17.01
CA GLY A 155 -8.85 6.29 -17.52
C GLY A 155 -7.99 5.46 -16.57
N LYS A 156 -8.40 5.24 -15.31
CA LYS A 156 -7.75 4.29 -14.39
C LYS A 156 -8.35 2.89 -14.53
N PRO A 157 -7.52 1.83 -14.45
CA PRO A 157 -8.03 0.47 -14.37
C PRO A 157 -8.76 0.24 -13.05
N ARG A 158 -9.71 -0.71 -13.05
CA ARG A 158 -10.31 -1.20 -11.80
C ARG A 158 -9.27 -2.01 -11.04
N LEU A 159 -9.13 -1.72 -9.77
CA LEU A 159 -8.20 -2.40 -8.86
C LEU A 159 -8.92 -2.72 -7.56
N PHE A 160 -8.80 -3.98 -7.12
CA PHE A 160 -9.29 -4.43 -5.84
C PHE A 160 -8.17 -4.43 -4.80
N GLN A 161 -8.50 -3.89 -3.63
CA GLN A 161 -7.61 -3.89 -2.47
C GLN A 161 -8.01 -5.02 -1.51
N LEU A 162 -7.07 -5.43 -0.67
CA LEU A 162 -7.30 -6.40 0.41
C LEU A 162 -7.06 -5.71 1.75
N PHE A 163 -8.02 -5.84 2.66
CA PHE A 163 -7.85 -5.54 4.07
C PHE A 163 -7.83 -6.86 4.85
N ILE A 164 -6.69 -7.23 5.42
CA ILE A 164 -6.45 -8.49 6.13
C ILE A 164 -6.29 -8.19 7.63
N PRO A 165 -7.34 -8.38 8.44
CA PRO A 165 -7.30 -8.03 9.85
C PRO A 165 -6.40 -8.97 10.66
N GLY A 166 -5.84 -8.42 11.74
CA GLY A 166 -5.08 -9.17 12.75
C GLY A 166 -3.59 -9.33 12.46
N LEU A 167 -3.10 -8.84 11.32
CA LEU A 167 -1.66 -8.89 10.97
C LEU A 167 -0.77 -8.02 11.86
N SER A 168 -1.36 -7.13 12.67
CA SER A 168 -0.65 -6.40 13.71
C SER A 168 -0.07 -7.33 14.78
N SER A 169 -0.74 -8.45 15.07
CA SER A 169 -0.24 -9.50 15.96
C SER A 169 0.99 -10.19 15.35
N PRO A 170 2.18 -10.11 15.99
CA PRO A 170 3.39 -10.73 15.46
C PRO A 170 3.29 -12.24 15.27
N ASP A 171 2.61 -12.93 16.18
CA ASP A 171 2.51 -14.40 16.15
C ASP A 171 1.58 -14.87 15.04
N LEU A 172 0.41 -14.23 14.90
CA LEU A 172 -0.50 -14.48 13.78
C LEU A 172 0.21 -14.20 12.47
N ARG A 173 0.90 -13.06 12.35
CA ARG A 173 1.61 -12.67 11.12
C ARG A 173 2.67 -13.69 10.71
N LYS A 174 3.49 -14.19 11.65
CA LYS A 174 4.52 -15.22 11.38
C LYS A 174 3.91 -16.53 10.88
N GLN A 175 2.71 -16.88 11.37
CA GLN A 175 1.95 -18.06 10.94
C GLN A 175 1.20 -17.82 9.63
N ALA A 176 0.83 -16.57 9.34
CA ALA A 176 0.02 -16.17 8.20
C ALA A 176 0.83 -16.00 6.92
N ILE A 177 1.94 -15.28 6.98
CA ILE A 177 2.64 -14.79 5.79
C ILE A 177 4.14 -15.04 5.93
N LEU A 178 4.71 -15.69 4.93
CA LEU A 178 6.15 -15.80 4.74
C LEU A 178 6.61 -14.69 3.81
N ILE A 179 7.41 -13.74 4.31
CA ILE A 179 8.01 -12.70 3.46
C ILE A 179 9.10 -13.32 2.58
N LYS A 180 9.02 -13.05 1.28
CA LYS A 180 9.91 -13.62 0.25
C LYS A 180 10.80 -12.57 -0.42
N GLY A 181 10.36 -11.32 -0.46
CA GLY A 181 11.08 -10.24 -1.14
C GLY A 181 10.84 -8.90 -0.50
N GLN A 182 11.82 -8.01 -0.67
CA GLN A 182 11.75 -6.62 -0.24
C GLN A 182 12.48 -5.74 -1.25
N THR A 183 11.94 -4.54 -1.50
CA THR A 183 12.52 -3.56 -2.42
C THR A 183 12.40 -2.17 -1.80
N PHE A 184 13.52 -1.47 -1.71
CA PHE A 184 13.55 -0.05 -1.37
C PHE A 184 13.23 0.77 -2.61
N LEU A 185 12.33 1.73 -2.43
CA LEU A 185 11.92 2.68 -3.44
C LEU A 185 12.37 4.07 -2.98
N ASP A 186 12.85 4.88 -3.91
CA ASP A 186 13.17 6.27 -3.63
C ASP A 186 11.86 7.04 -3.33
N PRO A 187 11.69 7.65 -2.14
CA PRO A 187 10.48 8.39 -1.79
C PRO A 187 10.10 9.46 -2.83
N ALA A 188 11.10 10.11 -3.46
CA ALA A 188 10.85 11.13 -4.46
C ALA A 188 10.13 10.56 -5.70
N MET A 189 10.29 9.26 -5.96
CA MET A 189 9.61 8.57 -7.07
C MET A 189 8.10 8.44 -6.84
N SER A 190 7.59 8.65 -5.63
CA SER A 190 6.15 8.60 -5.37
C SER A 190 5.39 9.81 -5.93
N GLN A 191 6.10 10.81 -6.45
CA GLN A 191 5.56 12.06 -6.98
C GLN A 191 5.30 11.98 -8.50
N ALA A 192 4.32 12.74 -8.98
CA ALA A 192 3.97 12.80 -10.41
C ALA A 192 5.18 13.21 -11.27
N GLY A 193 5.43 12.50 -12.36
CA GLY A 193 6.50 12.81 -13.30
C GLY A 193 7.93 12.62 -12.75
N ALA A 194 8.09 12.10 -11.54
CA ALA A 194 9.41 11.89 -10.93
C ALA A 194 10.30 10.96 -11.76
N LEU A 195 9.70 9.93 -12.39
CA LEU A 195 10.43 9.02 -13.26
C LEU A 195 10.95 9.71 -14.52
N ALA A 196 10.15 10.59 -15.14
CA ALA A 196 10.57 11.37 -16.30
C ALA A 196 11.74 12.31 -15.94
N LYS A 197 11.63 13.00 -14.80
CA LYS A 197 12.71 13.87 -14.28
C LYS A 197 14.01 13.09 -14.05
N LYS A 198 13.94 11.96 -13.35
CA LYS A 198 15.10 11.10 -13.10
C LYS A 198 15.77 10.64 -14.40
N ARG A 199 14.98 10.21 -15.39
CA ARG A 199 15.50 9.81 -16.71
C ARG A 199 16.22 10.96 -17.43
N ALA A 200 15.69 12.17 -17.35
CA ALA A 200 16.33 13.35 -17.92
C ALA A 200 17.66 13.69 -17.22
N ASP A 201 17.68 13.64 -15.89
CA ASP A 201 18.88 13.88 -15.09
C ASP A 201 19.98 12.83 -15.37
N ASP A 202 19.60 11.55 -15.45
CA ASP A 202 20.52 10.46 -15.78
C ASP A 202 21.09 10.60 -17.20
N ALA A 203 20.25 10.97 -18.18
CA ALA A 203 20.69 11.24 -19.55
C ALA A 203 21.70 12.41 -19.61
N MET A 204 21.47 13.47 -18.81
CA MET A 204 22.39 14.60 -18.70
C MET A 204 23.74 14.17 -18.09
N ARG A 205 23.72 13.37 -17.02
CA ARG A 205 24.94 12.85 -16.37
C ARG A 205 25.78 11.99 -17.33
N VAL A 206 25.14 11.12 -18.10
CA VAL A 206 25.83 10.30 -19.10
C VAL A 206 26.52 11.20 -20.15
N ARG A 207 25.83 12.22 -20.66
CA ARG A 207 26.41 13.18 -21.62
C ARG A 207 27.61 13.93 -21.05
N LEU A 208 27.53 14.43 -19.81
CA LEU A 208 28.62 15.12 -19.15
C LEU A 208 29.84 14.20 -18.93
N SER A 209 29.61 12.97 -18.50
CA SER A 209 30.68 12.00 -18.28
C SER A 209 31.43 11.62 -19.57
N ALA A 210 30.72 11.61 -20.71
CA ALA A 210 31.32 11.36 -22.02
C ALA A 210 32.14 12.55 -22.53
N ALA A 211 31.76 13.78 -22.15
CA ALA A 211 32.48 15.01 -22.53
C ALA A 211 33.82 15.15 -21.78
N VAL A 212 33.88 14.74 -20.51
CA VAL A 212 35.10 14.80 -19.67
C VAL A 212 36.16 13.77 -20.08
N ARG A 213 35.77 12.72 -20.81
CA ARG A 213 36.69 11.65 -21.28
C ARG A 213 37.28 11.91 -22.68
N ARG A 214 36.94 13.03 -23.31
CA ARG A 214 37.51 13.48 -24.59
C ARG A 214 38.52 14.58 -24.33
#